data_AF-A0A060CJV2-F1
#
_entry.id   AF-A0A060CJV2-F1
#
_cell.length_a   1.000
_cell.length_b   1.000
_cell.length_c   1.000
_cell.angle_alpha   90.00
_cell.angle_beta   90.00
_cell.angle_gamma   90.00
#
_symmetry.space_group_name_H-M   'P 1'
#
loop_
_entity.id
_entity.type
_entity.pdbx_description
1 polymer ?
#
loop_
_entity_poly.entity_id
_entity_poly.type
_entity_poly.pdbx_seq_one_letter_code
_entity_poly.pdbx_strand_id
1 'polypeptide(L)'
;NNDMKTSVSRSLQTLPTDSSAFESDPVRPKPPTRKSKIDLKKTRLHMSIQEKLFTFYRKHVAIPPTEQSIAKQAALDICAELRNYIHHKFPDMQLREMHLSGSLYDDLQVVRADHIQLMVPLLMEKNLWSCVPGEETILNLPGFCLIRRENVEYFPRGSSYWDRCVVGGYLCPKSVIATFEKVVSGSINWPAIGSILGYVIRPVVPSESLILEVQYEEDRRLFIDFLPLVVLEEHAAVAKAHRLPRYGNMWRLSQRGAETAALMGRDQHDSG
;
A
#
# COMPACT_ATOMS: atom_id res chain seq x y z
N ASN A 1 -70.18 -4.61 -9.56
CA ASN A 1 -70.05 -5.72 -10.51
C ASN A 1 -68.60 -6.10 -10.66
N ASN A 2 -68.23 -7.18 -9.97
CA ASN A 2 -67.27 -8.23 -10.28
C ASN A 2 -65.91 -7.90 -10.94
N ASP A 3 -64.87 -8.10 -10.13
CA ASP A 3 -63.80 -9.09 -10.33
C ASP A 3 -63.33 -9.43 -11.76
N MET A 4 -62.02 -9.24 -12.02
CA MET A 4 -61.14 -10.33 -12.48
C MET A 4 -59.65 -10.00 -12.25
N LYS A 5 -58.92 -11.01 -11.76
CA LYS A 5 -57.53 -11.04 -11.27
C LYS A 5 -56.46 -11.07 -12.38
N THR A 6 -55.22 -10.72 -12.03
CA THR A 6 -53.95 -11.49 -12.27
C THR A 6 -52.75 -10.70 -11.73
N SER A 7 -52.26 -11.06 -10.53
CA SER A 7 -50.99 -11.77 -10.26
C SER A 7 -49.71 -11.09 -10.79
N VAL A 8 -48.79 -10.71 -9.89
CA VAL A 8 -47.44 -11.30 -9.72
C VAL A 8 -46.68 -10.52 -8.62
N SER A 9 -46.24 -11.27 -7.61
CA SER A 9 -45.08 -11.11 -6.72
C SER A 9 -44.75 -9.76 -6.07
N ARG A 10 -45.19 -9.59 -4.82
CA ARG A 10 -44.53 -8.75 -3.81
C ARG A 10 -43.46 -9.57 -3.10
N SER A 11 -42.19 -9.32 -3.41
CA SER A 11 -41.05 -9.81 -2.62
C SER A 11 -40.04 -8.68 -2.45
N LEU A 12 -40.47 -7.67 -1.68
CA LEU A 12 -39.60 -6.72 -1.02
C LEU A 12 -40.17 -6.48 0.37
N GLN A 13 -39.28 -6.43 1.36
CA GLN A 13 -39.51 -6.06 2.77
C GLN A 13 -40.21 -7.16 3.58
N THR A 14 -39.55 -7.80 4.54
CA THR A 14 -39.09 -7.15 5.77
C THR A 14 -38.04 -8.02 6.47
N LEU A 15 -36.85 -7.45 6.73
CA LEU A 15 -35.94 -7.96 7.75
C LEU A 15 -36.48 -7.51 9.11
N PRO A 16 -36.60 -8.39 10.13
CA PRO A 16 -36.98 -7.94 11.47
C PRO A 16 -35.76 -7.35 12.18
N THR A 17 -35.74 -6.02 12.30
CA THR A 17 -35.17 -5.35 13.47
C THR A 17 -36.21 -5.43 14.59
N ASP A 18 -35.97 -6.27 15.60
CA ASP A 18 -36.29 -5.92 17.00
C ASP A 18 -35.76 -6.96 17.99
N SER A 19 -35.24 -6.43 19.10
CA SER A 19 -34.48 -7.12 20.13
C SER A 19 -35.33 -7.35 21.38
N SER A 20 -36.42 -8.14 21.30
CA SER A 20 -37.19 -8.48 22.53
C SER A 20 -38.17 -9.65 22.38
N ALA A 21 -37.82 -10.72 21.66
CA ALA A 21 -38.71 -11.88 21.52
C ALA A 21 -38.02 -13.20 21.89
N PHE A 22 -37.45 -13.29 23.09
CA PHE A 22 -37.09 -14.57 23.71
C PHE A 22 -37.26 -14.47 25.23
N GLU A 23 -38.51 -14.43 25.70
CA GLU A 23 -38.83 -14.94 27.04
C GLU A 23 -39.35 -16.37 26.88
N SER A 24 -38.65 -17.31 27.48
CA SER A 24 -39.12 -18.68 27.68
C SER A 24 -38.93 -19.04 29.15
N ASP A 25 -40.01 -19.53 29.76
CA ASP A 25 -40.15 -19.86 31.18
C ASP A 25 -39.11 -20.88 31.71
N PRO A 26 -38.85 -20.90 33.03
CA PRO A 26 -37.70 -21.59 33.61
C PRO A 26 -37.93 -23.10 33.76
N VAL A 27 -37.22 -23.91 32.97
CA VAL A 27 -37.16 -25.36 33.18
C VAL A 27 -35.96 -25.72 34.06
N ARG A 28 -36.24 -26.35 35.20
CA ARG A 28 -35.30 -26.89 36.20
C ARG A 28 -34.10 -27.64 35.58
N PRO A 29 -32.87 -27.50 36.12
CA PRO A 29 -31.71 -28.22 35.62
C PRO A 29 -31.70 -29.70 36.05
N LYS A 30 -31.60 -30.59 35.07
CA LYS A 30 -31.17 -31.99 35.24
C LYS A 30 -29.62 -32.07 35.24
N PRO A 31 -29.02 -33.07 35.91
CA PRO A 31 -27.58 -33.09 36.19
C PRO A 31 -26.72 -33.23 34.92
N PRO A 32 -25.44 -32.85 34.97
CA PRO A 32 -24.60 -32.74 33.78
C PRO A 32 -24.25 -34.15 33.28
N THR A 33 -24.87 -34.57 32.19
CA THR A 33 -24.34 -35.67 31.39
C THR A 33 -22.99 -35.23 30.84
N ARG A 34 -21.95 -35.99 31.20
CA ARG A 34 -20.59 -35.85 30.68
C ARG A 34 -20.62 -35.90 29.15
N LYS A 35 -20.75 -34.74 28.49
CA LYS A 35 -20.48 -34.63 27.06
C LYS A 35 -19.02 -35.03 26.85
N SER A 36 -18.88 -36.21 26.27
CA SER A 36 -17.60 -36.86 26.08
C SER A 36 -16.67 -35.93 25.29
N LYS A 37 -15.38 -35.92 25.65
CA LYS A 37 -14.31 -35.28 24.86
C LYS A 37 -14.27 -35.75 23.38
N ILE A 38 -15.04 -36.78 23.04
CA ILE A 38 -15.18 -37.38 21.71
C ILE A 38 -16.12 -36.56 20.83
N ASP A 39 -17.18 -35.94 21.36
CA ASP A 39 -18.09 -35.10 20.57
C ASP A 39 -17.45 -33.78 20.12
N LEU A 40 -16.59 -33.19 20.97
CA LEU A 40 -15.76 -32.03 20.61
C LEU A 40 -14.72 -32.36 19.54
N LYS A 41 -14.26 -33.62 19.48
CA LYS A 41 -13.36 -34.10 18.42
C LYS A 41 -14.12 -34.43 17.13
N LYS A 42 -15.34 -34.95 17.20
CA LYS A 42 -16.22 -35.20 16.03
C LYS A 42 -16.75 -33.92 15.39
N THR A 43 -17.05 -32.88 16.17
CA THR A 43 -17.45 -31.56 15.64
C THR A 43 -16.29 -30.83 14.96
N ARG A 44 -15.05 -31.00 15.43
CA ARG A 44 -13.84 -30.53 14.69
C ARG A 44 -13.63 -31.25 13.35
N LEU A 45 -14.16 -32.46 13.18
CA LEU A 45 -14.07 -33.25 11.95
C LEU A 45 -15.14 -32.88 10.91
N HIS A 46 -16.10 -32.00 11.24
CA HIS A 46 -17.25 -31.70 10.37
C HIS A 46 -17.31 -30.24 9.89
N MET A 47 -16.23 -29.47 10.05
CA MET A 47 -16.21 -28.12 9.46
C MET A 47 -16.09 -28.19 7.94
N SER A 48 -16.97 -27.47 7.26
CA SER A 48 -16.89 -27.27 5.81
C SER A 48 -15.60 -26.52 5.46
N ILE A 49 -15.15 -26.63 4.20
CA ILE A 49 -13.99 -25.87 3.72
C ILE A 49 -14.20 -24.36 3.91
N GLN A 50 -15.43 -23.87 3.70
CA GLN A 50 -15.81 -22.48 3.89
C GLN A 50 -15.62 -22.03 5.35
N GLU A 51 -16.10 -22.82 6.32
CA GLU A 51 -15.94 -22.50 7.74
C GLU A 51 -14.47 -22.54 8.17
N LYS A 52 -13.68 -23.45 7.61
CA LYS A 52 -12.22 -23.53 7.85
C LYS A 52 -11.52 -22.28 7.34
N LEU A 53 -11.82 -21.85 6.12
CA LEU A 53 -11.25 -20.64 5.52
C LEU A 53 -11.65 -19.38 6.30
N PHE A 54 -12.92 -19.26 6.69
CA PHE A 54 -13.38 -18.12 7.48
C PHE A 54 -12.75 -18.09 8.88
N THR A 55 -12.62 -19.25 9.53
CA THR A 55 -11.93 -19.36 10.82
C THR A 55 -10.45 -19.03 10.71
N PHE A 56 -9.79 -19.49 9.63
CA PHE A 56 -8.40 -19.16 9.34
C PHE A 56 -8.22 -17.67 9.10
N TYR A 57 -9.10 -17.06 8.30
CA TYR A 57 -9.08 -15.62 8.02
C TYR A 57 -9.13 -14.81 9.31
N ARG A 58 -10.13 -15.05 10.16
CA ARG A 58 -10.32 -14.29 11.40
C ARG A 58 -9.21 -14.46 12.43
N LYS A 59 -8.51 -15.61 12.44
CA LYS A 59 -7.50 -15.92 13.45
C LYS A 59 -6.07 -15.63 13.03
N HIS A 60 -5.79 -15.67 11.73
CA HIS A 60 -4.41 -15.64 11.22
C HIS A 60 -4.19 -14.61 10.11
N VAL A 61 -5.24 -14.18 9.40
CA VAL A 61 -5.11 -13.29 8.24
C VAL A 61 -5.52 -11.87 8.60
N ALA A 62 -6.65 -11.69 9.28
CA ALA A 62 -7.17 -10.38 9.64
C ALA A 62 -6.24 -9.70 10.67
N ILE A 63 -5.79 -8.49 10.34
CA ILE A 63 -5.00 -7.66 11.25
C ILE A 63 -5.96 -7.04 12.28
N PRO A 64 -5.62 -7.03 13.58
CA PRO A 64 -6.37 -6.29 14.59
C PRO A 64 -6.55 -4.81 14.17
N PRO A 65 -7.78 -4.25 14.24
CA PRO A 65 -8.04 -2.89 13.76
C PRO A 65 -7.26 -1.83 14.55
N THR A 66 -6.95 -2.09 15.82
CA THR A 66 -6.12 -1.23 16.65
C THR A 66 -4.69 -1.16 16.13
N GLU A 67 -4.07 -2.31 15.84
CA GLU A 67 -2.73 -2.40 15.25
C GLU A 67 -2.69 -1.66 13.91
N GLN A 68 -3.68 -1.91 13.06
CA GLN A 68 -3.76 -1.30 11.74
C GLN A 68 -3.85 0.23 11.84
N SER A 69 -4.71 0.77 12.72
CA SER A 69 -4.87 2.21 12.89
C SER A 69 -3.60 2.86 13.44
N ILE A 70 -2.91 2.24 14.39
CA ILE A 70 -1.66 2.76 14.95
C ILE A 70 -0.56 2.79 13.88
N ALA A 71 -0.42 1.71 13.11
CA ALA A 71 0.58 1.63 12.05
C ALA A 71 0.31 2.65 10.92
N LYS A 72 -0.95 2.83 10.52
CA LYS A 72 -1.35 3.88 9.56
C LYS A 72 -1.02 5.28 10.08
N GLN A 73 -1.32 5.55 11.35
CA GLN A 73 -1.04 6.85 11.97
C GLN A 73 0.47 7.13 12.01
N ALA A 74 1.28 6.16 12.43
CA ALA A 74 2.74 6.30 12.44
C ALA A 74 3.30 6.63 11.04
N ALA A 75 2.76 6.00 9.99
CA ALA A 75 3.14 6.31 8.61
C ALA A 75 2.75 7.73 8.19
N LEU A 76 1.56 8.21 8.58
CA LEU A 76 1.07 9.55 8.28
C LEU A 76 1.93 10.62 8.97
N ASP A 77 2.26 10.42 10.24
CA ASP A 77 3.08 11.35 11.02
C ASP A 77 4.48 11.47 10.42
N ILE A 78 5.10 10.34 10.05
CA ILE A 78 6.41 10.32 9.39
C ILE A 78 6.35 10.97 8.00
N CYS A 79 5.29 10.73 7.23
CA CYS A 79 5.07 11.37 5.94
C CYS A 79 4.99 12.90 6.09
N ALA A 80 4.27 13.40 7.09
CA ALA A 80 4.15 14.83 7.36
C ALA A 80 5.49 15.46 7.76
N GLU A 81 6.23 14.84 8.68
CA GLU A 81 7.54 15.31 9.11
C GLU A 81 8.56 15.33 7.98
N LEU A 82 8.59 14.28 7.15
CA LEU A 82 9.46 14.22 5.98
C LEU A 82 9.11 15.32 4.97
N ARG A 83 7.82 15.53 4.70
CA ARG A 83 7.36 16.58 3.79
C ARG A 83 7.82 17.95 4.27
N ASN A 84 7.64 18.23 5.55
CA ASN A 84 8.10 19.48 6.15
C ASN A 84 9.62 19.59 6.02
N TYR A 85 10.38 18.56 6.39
CA TYR A 85 11.83 18.59 6.33
C TYR A 85 12.36 18.85 4.91
N ILE A 86 11.87 18.11 3.90
CA ILE A 86 12.33 18.27 2.52
C ILE A 86 11.98 19.67 2.00
N HIS A 87 10.76 20.15 2.26
CA HIS A 87 10.34 21.47 1.81
C HIS A 87 11.21 22.61 2.38
N HIS A 88 11.61 22.51 3.66
CA HIS A 88 12.44 23.53 4.30
C HIS A 88 13.94 23.41 3.97
N LYS A 89 14.47 22.20 3.87
CA LYS A 89 15.93 21.97 3.68
C LYS A 89 16.35 21.85 2.22
N PHE A 90 15.45 21.46 1.34
CA PHE A 90 15.70 21.28 -0.08
C PHE A 90 14.61 21.97 -0.92
N PRO A 91 14.46 23.30 -0.82
CA PRO A 91 13.41 24.04 -1.53
C PRO A 91 13.53 23.93 -3.06
N ASP A 92 14.75 23.73 -3.57
CA ASP A 92 15.01 23.53 -5.00
C ASP A 92 14.57 22.13 -5.49
N MET A 93 14.35 21.17 -4.58
CA MET A 93 13.94 19.82 -4.94
C MET A 93 12.47 19.84 -5.39
N GLN A 94 12.28 19.64 -6.69
CA GLN A 94 10.96 19.76 -7.31
C GLN A 94 10.12 18.49 -7.09
N LEU A 95 9.41 18.43 -5.96
CA LEU A 95 8.49 17.34 -5.61
C LEU A 95 7.04 17.84 -5.61
N ARG A 96 6.10 16.93 -5.90
CA ARG A 96 4.69 17.11 -5.56
C ARG A 96 4.42 16.57 -4.15
N GLU A 97 3.18 16.68 -3.72
CA GLU A 97 2.75 16.16 -2.42
C GLU A 97 2.97 14.64 -2.32
N MET A 98 3.73 14.24 -1.30
CA MET A 98 3.96 12.84 -0.96
C MET A 98 2.69 12.24 -0.36
N HIS A 99 2.43 10.97 -0.67
CA HIS A 99 1.24 10.27 -0.18
C HIS A 99 1.55 8.81 0.10
N LEU A 100 0.78 8.22 1.01
CA LEU A 100 0.89 6.81 1.34
C LEU A 100 0.20 5.95 0.28
N SER A 101 0.77 4.78 0.06
CA SER A 101 0.20 3.70 -0.75
C SER A 101 0.63 2.36 -0.12
N GLY A 102 0.22 1.25 -0.71
CA GLY A 102 0.53 -0.09 -0.22
C GLY A 102 -0.69 -0.78 0.38
N SER A 103 -0.55 -2.09 0.58
CA SER A 103 -1.66 -2.94 1.03
C SER A 103 -2.20 -2.52 2.39
N LEU A 104 -1.35 -1.97 3.27
CA LEU A 104 -1.79 -1.47 4.57
C LEU A 104 -2.82 -0.35 4.41
N TYR A 105 -2.53 0.60 3.52
CA TYR A 105 -3.36 1.78 3.29
C TYR A 105 -4.73 1.39 2.73
N ASP A 106 -4.75 0.43 1.78
CA ASP A 106 -5.94 -0.05 1.09
C ASP A 106 -6.70 -1.18 1.84
N ASP A 107 -6.37 -1.46 3.10
CA ASP A 107 -6.99 -2.52 3.92
C ASP A 107 -6.83 -3.96 3.36
N LEU A 108 -5.84 -4.16 2.49
CA LEU A 108 -5.51 -5.45 1.87
C LEU A 108 -4.32 -6.16 2.53
N GLN A 109 -3.68 -5.56 3.53
CA GLN A 109 -2.58 -6.21 4.23
C GLN A 109 -3.10 -7.31 5.16
N VAL A 110 -2.33 -8.37 5.27
CA VAL A 110 -2.67 -9.56 6.04
C VAL A 110 -1.61 -9.87 7.08
N VAL A 111 -2.01 -10.62 8.11
CA VAL A 111 -1.18 -11.14 9.21
C VAL A 111 -0.70 -10.04 10.17
N ARG A 112 0.00 -9.01 9.69
CA ARG A 112 0.52 -7.89 10.49
C ARG A 112 0.58 -6.59 9.70
N ALA A 113 0.50 -5.46 10.39
CA ALA A 113 0.72 -4.15 9.81
C ALA A 113 2.22 -3.81 9.80
N ASP A 114 2.95 -4.42 8.87
CA ASP A 114 4.42 -4.36 8.83
C ASP A 114 5.01 -3.65 7.61
N HIS A 115 4.21 -3.24 6.62
CA HIS A 115 4.74 -2.67 5.38
C HIS A 115 3.80 -1.64 4.76
N ILE A 116 4.34 -0.48 4.41
CA ILE A 116 3.64 0.57 3.68
C ILE A 116 4.59 1.25 2.69
N GLN A 117 4.03 1.85 1.64
CA GLN A 117 4.80 2.58 0.63
C GLN A 117 4.55 4.08 0.80
N LEU A 118 5.63 4.86 0.78
CA LEU A 118 5.56 6.31 0.68
C LEU A 118 5.90 6.71 -0.75
N MET A 119 4.88 7.13 -1.49
CA MET A 119 5.04 7.59 -2.85
C MET A 119 5.62 9.01 -2.84
N VAL A 120 6.69 9.22 -3.59
CA VAL A 120 7.39 10.51 -3.68
C VAL A 120 7.31 11.02 -5.12
N PRO A 121 6.24 11.74 -5.52
CA PRO A 121 6.04 12.12 -6.90
C PRO A 121 6.98 13.26 -7.30
N LEU A 122 7.82 12.99 -8.28
CA LEU A 122 8.76 13.96 -8.83
C LEU A 122 8.00 14.91 -9.75
N LEU A 123 8.27 16.21 -9.65
CA LEU A 123 7.77 17.17 -10.61
C LEU A 123 8.63 17.07 -11.87
N MET A 124 8.01 16.65 -12.97
CA MET A 124 8.66 16.47 -14.27
C MET A 124 8.18 17.54 -15.25
N GLU A 125 9.12 18.18 -15.94
CA GLU A 125 8.83 19.19 -16.96
C GLU A 125 8.38 18.53 -18.27
N LYS A 126 7.18 18.86 -18.75
CA LYS A 126 6.51 18.17 -19.88
C LYS A 126 7.35 18.05 -21.16
N ASN A 127 8.19 19.04 -21.45
CA ASN A 127 8.95 19.10 -22.70
C ASN A 127 10.40 18.58 -22.56
N LEU A 128 10.82 18.18 -21.37
CA LEU A 128 12.19 17.72 -21.12
C LEU A 128 12.27 16.20 -20.95
N TRP A 129 11.15 15.50 -20.78
CA TRP A 129 11.15 14.08 -20.44
C TRP A 129 10.12 13.31 -21.24
N SER A 130 10.49 12.12 -21.70
CA SER A 130 9.59 11.16 -22.33
C SER A 130 9.74 9.77 -21.71
N CYS A 131 8.69 8.98 -21.80
CA CYS A 131 8.69 7.59 -21.37
C CYS A 131 8.89 6.69 -22.59
N VAL A 132 9.92 5.86 -22.58
CA VAL A 132 10.18 4.85 -23.63
C VAL A 132 9.85 3.47 -23.05
N PRO A 133 8.82 2.78 -23.56
CA PRO A 133 8.43 1.45 -23.11
C PRO A 133 9.59 0.45 -23.23
N GLY A 134 9.76 -0.43 -22.24
CA GLY A 134 10.89 -1.35 -22.16
C GLY A 134 10.93 -2.37 -23.29
N GLU A 135 9.77 -2.76 -23.82
CA GLU A 135 9.58 -3.60 -25.00
C GLU A 135 10.08 -2.95 -26.31
N GLU A 136 10.12 -1.62 -26.38
CA GLU A 136 10.64 -0.88 -27.55
C GLU A 136 12.16 -0.64 -27.47
N THR A 137 12.77 -1.01 -26.34
CA THR A 137 14.22 -0.89 -26.14
C THR A 137 14.93 -2.20 -26.51
N ILE A 138 16.25 -2.13 -26.67
CA ILE A 138 17.11 -3.32 -26.81
C ILE A 138 17.02 -4.31 -25.63
N LEU A 139 16.51 -3.86 -24.48
CA LEU A 139 16.36 -4.70 -23.29
C LEU A 139 15.10 -5.58 -23.37
N ASN A 140 14.14 -5.22 -24.22
CA ASN A 140 12.88 -5.93 -24.48
C ASN A 140 12.21 -6.48 -23.21
N LEU A 141 11.94 -5.60 -22.25
CA LEU A 141 11.38 -5.98 -20.94
C LEU A 141 10.06 -5.22 -20.68
N PRO A 142 8.90 -5.88 -20.89
CA PRO A 142 7.59 -5.30 -20.60
C PRO A 142 7.39 -4.99 -19.12
N GLY A 143 6.51 -4.02 -18.83
CA GLY A 143 6.22 -3.58 -17.45
C GLY A 143 7.29 -2.64 -16.87
N PHE A 144 8.26 -2.24 -17.68
CA PHE A 144 9.32 -1.31 -17.34
C PHE A 144 9.45 -0.25 -18.43
N CYS A 145 10.12 0.86 -18.11
CA CYS A 145 10.40 1.91 -19.07
C CYS A 145 11.74 2.59 -18.79
N LEU A 146 12.27 3.25 -19.82
CA LEU A 146 13.33 4.24 -19.68
C LEU A 146 12.71 5.64 -19.71
N ILE A 147 13.24 6.56 -18.91
CA ILE A 147 12.82 7.95 -18.92
C ILE A 147 13.90 8.74 -19.64
N ARG A 148 13.63 9.19 -20.88
CA ARG A 148 14.62 9.84 -21.74
C ARG A 148 14.58 11.35 -21.54
N ARG A 149 15.77 11.97 -21.52
CA ARG A 149 15.92 13.43 -21.54
C ARG A 149 15.79 13.93 -22.98
N GLU A 150 14.78 14.75 -23.24
CA GLU A 150 14.46 15.32 -24.56
C GLU A 150 15.05 16.72 -24.74
N ASN A 151 15.16 17.21 -25.98
CA ASN A 151 15.46 18.61 -26.28
C ASN A 151 16.75 19.16 -25.64
N VAL A 152 17.79 18.34 -25.51
CA VAL A 152 19.07 18.73 -24.87
C VAL A 152 19.78 19.86 -25.61
N GLU A 153 19.59 19.97 -26.93
CA GLU A 153 20.17 21.02 -27.77
C GLU A 153 19.58 22.41 -27.46
N TYR A 154 18.28 22.47 -27.13
CA TYR A 154 17.57 23.70 -26.81
C TYR A 154 17.58 24.01 -25.31
N PHE A 155 17.49 22.97 -24.48
CA PHE A 155 17.49 23.05 -23.02
C PHE A 155 18.69 22.23 -22.49
N PRO A 156 19.87 22.85 -22.34
CA PRO A 156 21.08 22.15 -21.95
C PRO A 156 20.98 21.54 -20.54
N ARG A 157 21.95 20.70 -20.19
CA ARG A 157 22.01 20.10 -18.84
C ARG A 157 22.10 21.19 -17.78
N GLY A 158 21.24 21.10 -16.77
CA GLY A 158 21.05 22.11 -15.73
C GLY A 158 19.74 22.87 -15.86
N SER A 159 19.05 22.76 -17.00
CA SER A 159 17.69 23.30 -17.17
C SER A 159 16.64 22.59 -16.31
N SER A 160 16.86 21.31 -15.98
CA SER A 160 16.02 20.57 -15.04
C SER A 160 16.79 20.23 -13.77
N TYR A 161 16.12 20.24 -12.62
CA TYR A 161 16.69 19.76 -11.36
C TYR A 161 17.21 18.32 -11.49
N TRP A 162 16.49 17.50 -12.25
CA TRP A 162 16.75 16.06 -12.41
C TRP A 162 17.90 15.74 -13.38
N ASP A 163 18.49 16.74 -14.05
CA ASP A 163 19.66 16.55 -14.93
C ASP A 163 20.89 15.97 -14.18
N ARG A 164 20.93 16.15 -12.85
CA ARG A 164 21.93 15.56 -11.94
C ARG A 164 21.83 14.03 -11.85
N CYS A 165 20.66 13.47 -12.14
CA CYS A 165 20.37 12.04 -12.08
C CYS A 165 20.40 11.37 -13.46
N VAL A 166 20.75 12.12 -14.51
CA VAL A 166 20.83 11.60 -15.89
C VAL A 166 22.12 10.84 -16.12
N VAL A 167 22.00 9.61 -16.63
CA VAL A 167 23.10 8.73 -17.03
C VAL A 167 22.82 8.25 -18.46
N GLY A 168 23.73 8.54 -19.39
CA GLY A 168 23.58 8.13 -20.80
C GLY A 168 22.34 8.70 -21.51
N GLY A 169 21.87 9.89 -21.12
CA GLY A 169 20.67 10.51 -21.71
C GLY A 169 19.34 10.07 -21.09
N TYR A 170 19.37 9.20 -20.09
CA TYR A 170 18.17 8.72 -19.38
C TYR A 170 18.22 9.07 -17.89
N LEU A 171 17.07 9.40 -17.31
CA LEU A 171 16.93 9.57 -15.87
C LEU A 171 17.12 8.23 -15.18
N CYS A 172 18.22 8.06 -14.45
CA CYS A 172 18.55 6.78 -13.82
C CYS A 172 17.83 6.64 -12.47
N PRO A 173 17.00 5.60 -12.26
CA PRO A 173 16.28 5.40 -11.00
C PRO A 173 17.24 5.19 -9.83
N LYS A 174 18.39 4.52 -10.04
CA LYS A 174 19.43 4.36 -9.01
C LYS A 174 20.02 5.69 -8.57
N SER A 175 20.28 6.61 -9.49
CA SER A 175 20.79 7.95 -9.16
C SER A 175 19.76 8.78 -8.39
N VAL A 176 18.48 8.64 -8.73
CA VAL A 176 17.37 9.25 -7.98
C VAL A 176 17.30 8.67 -6.56
N ILE A 177 17.30 7.33 -6.44
CA ILE A 177 17.32 6.63 -5.15
C ILE A 177 18.51 7.10 -4.30
N ALA A 178 19.72 7.12 -4.86
CA ALA A 178 20.92 7.58 -4.16
C ALA A 178 20.85 9.05 -3.72
N THR A 179 20.11 9.90 -4.46
CA THR A 179 19.87 11.29 -4.07
C THR A 179 18.98 11.35 -2.83
N PHE A 180 17.89 10.58 -2.82
CA PHE A 180 17.02 10.47 -1.64
C PHE A 180 17.70 9.75 -0.46
N GLU A 181 18.58 8.79 -0.71
CA GLU A 181 19.35 8.09 0.33
C GLU A 181 20.20 9.07 1.14
N LYS A 182 20.87 10.01 0.47
CA LYS A 182 21.66 11.06 1.13
C LYS A 182 20.80 11.98 2.00
N VAL A 183 19.54 12.20 1.61
CA VAL A 183 18.59 12.98 2.41
C VAL A 183 18.10 12.16 3.60
N VAL A 184 17.51 11.00 3.32
CA VAL A 184 16.90 10.10 4.30
C VAL A 184 17.94 9.63 5.31
N SER A 185 19.02 8.99 4.87
CA SER A 185 20.01 8.41 5.80
C SER A 185 21.05 9.42 6.29
N GLY A 186 21.35 10.46 5.50
CA GLY A 186 22.49 11.35 5.77
C GLY A 186 22.16 12.71 6.37
N SER A 187 20.93 13.21 6.20
CA SER A 187 20.57 14.60 6.56
C SER A 187 19.52 14.69 7.67
N ILE A 188 18.63 13.70 7.76
CA ILE A 188 17.52 13.70 8.72
C ILE A 188 17.98 13.14 10.06
N ASN A 189 17.66 13.86 11.15
CA ASN A 189 17.86 13.38 12.51
C ASN A 189 16.66 12.51 12.95
N TRP A 190 16.64 11.25 12.49
CA TRP A 190 15.57 10.30 12.83
C TRP A 190 15.37 10.07 14.33
N PRO A 191 16.42 10.00 15.19
CA PRO A 191 16.22 9.91 16.63
C PRO A 191 15.44 11.09 17.23
N ALA A 192 15.67 12.31 16.73
CA ALA A 192 14.93 13.48 17.20
C ALA A 192 13.45 13.42 16.79
N ILE A 193 13.16 13.10 15.52
CA ILE A 193 11.79 12.92 15.03
C ILE A 193 11.09 11.80 15.81
N GLY A 194 11.77 10.66 15.98
CA GLY A 194 11.27 9.53 16.75
C GLY A 194 10.94 9.89 18.19
N SER A 195 11.79 10.68 18.85
CA SER A 195 11.54 11.15 20.23
C SER A 195 10.30 12.04 20.34
N ILE A 196 10.04 12.88 19.34
CA ILE A 196 8.86 13.76 19.29
C ILE A 196 7.59 12.94 19.07
N LEU A 197 7.64 11.95 18.17
CA LEU A 197 6.49 11.12 17.80
C LEU A 197 6.27 9.91 18.73
N GLY A 198 7.23 9.62 19.62
CA GLY A 198 7.19 8.43 20.48
C GLY A 198 7.53 7.12 19.75
N TYR A 199 8.31 7.19 18.65
CA TYR A 199 8.72 6.03 17.84
C TYR A 199 10.23 5.86 17.85
N VAL A 200 10.72 4.62 17.66
CA VAL A 200 12.13 4.39 17.31
C VAL A 200 12.22 4.27 15.79
N ILE A 201 12.82 5.29 15.17
CA ILE A 201 12.90 5.40 13.72
C ILE A 201 14.36 5.24 13.28
N ARG A 202 14.60 4.35 12.32
CA ARG A 202 15.95 4.13 11.77
C ARG A 202 15.92 3.78 10.28
N PRO A 203 16.81 4.36 9.47
CA PRO A 203 16.98 3.92 8.09
C PRO A 203 17.58 2.51 8.08
N VAL A 204 17.07 1.64 7.23
CA VAL A 204 17.65 0.32 7.01
C VAL A 204 18.88 0.49 6.12
N VAL A 205 20.06 0.07 6.58
CA VAL A 205 21.31 0.18 5.84
C VAL A 205 22.14 -1.10 6.03
N PRO A 206 22.79 -1.63 4.98
CA PRO A 206 22.67 -1.25 3.57
C PRO A 206 21.40 -1.86 2.94
N SER A 207 20.66 -1.07 2.15
CA SER A 207 19.52 -1.58 1.37
C SER A 207 19.58 -1.08 -0.07
N GLU A 208 19.25 -1.94 -1.03
CA GLU A 208 19.14 -1.56 -2.45
C GLU A 208 17.93 -0.65 -2.73
N SER A 209 17.07 -0.47 -1.73
CA SER A 209 15.87 0.37 -1.72
C SER A 209 15.88 1.29 -0.50
N LEU A 210 15.10 2.36 -0.54
CA LEU A 210 15.01 3.33 0.55
C LEU A 210 13.96 2.88 1.55
N ILE A 211 14.38 2.19 2.61
CA ILE A 211 13.46 1.66 3.63
C ILE A 211 13.74 2.31 4.98
N LEU A 212 12.68 2.76 5.63
CA LEU A 212 12.70 3.22 7.02
C LEU A 212 12.01 2.19 7.90
N GLU A 213 12.69 1.75 8.95
CA GLU A 213 12.11 0.91 9.99
C GLU A 213 11.60 1.79 11.13
N VAL A 214 10.35 1.57 11.50
CA VAL A 214 9.63 2.33 12.52
C VAL A 214 9.11 1.35 13.55
N GLN A 215 9.69 1.37 14.74
CA GLN A 215 9.15 0.64 15.87
C GLN A 215 8.10 1.52 16.55
N TYR A 216 6.83 1.18 16.32
CA TYR A 216 5.67 1.92 16.85
C TYR A 216 5.10 1.31 18.14
N GLU A 217 5.45 0.06 18.45
CA GLU A 217 5.23 -0.61 19.74
C GLU A 217 6.46 -1.50 20.07
N GLU A 218 6.62 -1.95 21.32
CA GLU A 218 7.79 -2.74 21.77
C GLU A 218 8.11 -3.92 20.85
N ASP A 219 7.10 -4.68 20.41
CA ASP A 219 7.27 -5.86 19.55
C ASP A 219 6.79 -5.66 18.10
N ARG A 220 6.45 -4.43 17.70
CA ARG A 220 5.90 -4.16 16.36
C ARG A 220 6.71 -3.14 15.58
N ARG A 221 6.92 -3.47 14.32
CA ARG A 221 7.74 -2.71 13.39
C ARG A 221 6.99 -2.53 12.09
N LEU A 222 7.06 -1.32 11.56
CA LEU A 222 6.55 -0.93 10.25
C LEU A 222 7.73 -0.58 9.36
N PHE A 223 7.77 -1.15 8.17
CA PHE A 223 8.73 -0.80 7.13
C PHE A 223 8.06 0.12 6.12
N ILE A 224 8.62 1.33 5.97
CA ILE A 224 8.15 2.34 5.01
C ILE A 224 9.11 2.32 3.81
N ASP A 225 8.65 1.84 2.66
CA ASP A 225 9.40 1.82 1.39
C ASP A 225 9.17 3.15 0.64
N PHE A 226 10.22 3.93 0.43
CA PHE A 226 10.16 5.22 -0.25
C PHE A 226 10.29 4.97 -1.75
N LEU A 227 9.24 5.31 -2.49
CA LEU A 227 9.15 5.05 -3.92
C LEU A 227 9.07 6.38 -4.68
N PRO A 228 10.21 6.88 -5.19
CA PRO A 228 10.21 7.95 -6.17
C PRO A 228 9.32 7.57 -7.35
N LEU A 229 8.37 8.45 -7.66
CA LEU A 229 7.34 8.24 -8.67
C LEU A 229 7.47 9.31 -9.75
N VAL A 230 7.56 8.89 -11.00
CA VAL A 230 7.46 9.77 -12.16
C VAL A 230 6.10 9.55 -12.81
N VAL A 231 5.43 10.65 -13.14
CA VAL A 231 4.18 10.64 -13.91
C VAL A 231 4.40 11.47 -15.18
N LEU A 232 4.36 10.82 -16.34
CA LEU A 232 4.53 11.41 -17.66
C LEU A 232 3.33 11.02 -18.51
N GLU A 233 2.52 12.00 -18.89
CA GLU A 233 1.28 11.80 -19.66
C GLU A 233 0.36 10.76 -18.98
N GLU A 234 0.17 9.59 -19.60
CA GLU A 234 -0.63 8.48 -19.08
C GLU A 234 0.19 7.43 -18.33
N HIS A 235 1.53 7.57 -18.29
CA HIS A 235 2.43 6.59 -17.71
C HIS A 235 2.89 7.01 -16.32
N ALA A 236 2.68 6.13 -15.34
CA ALA A 236 3.24 6.24 -14.00
C ALA A 236 4.33 5.19 -13.80
N ALA A 237 5.51 5.58 -13.34
CA ALA A 237 6.64 4.68 -13.13
C ALA A 237 7.36 4.96 -11.81
N VAL A 238 7.73 3.91 -11.08
CA VAL A 238 8.41 3.99 -9.78
C VAL A 238 9.87 3.55 -9.88
N ALA A 239 10.72 4.21 -9.11
CA ALA A 239 12.11 3.82 -8.94
C ALA A 239 12.20 2.61 -7.99
N LYS A 240 11.90 1.42 -8.51
CA LYS A 240 12.04 0.16 -7.80
C LYS A 240 12.93 -0.79 -8.60
N ALA A 241 14.05 -1.18 -8.01
CA ALA A 241 15.04 -2.02 -8.67
C ALA A 241 14.41 -3.31 -9.25
N HIS A 242 14.89 -3.70 -10.42
CA HIS A 242 14.64 -5.03 -10.95
C HIS A 242 15.55 -6.04 -10.24
N ARG A 243 15.10 -7.29 -10.07
CA ARG A 243 15.87 -8.37 -9.41
C ARG A 243 17.22 -8.68 -10.07
N LEU A 244 17.33 -8.35 -11.36
CA LEU A 244 18.53 -8.58 -12.17
C LEU A 244 19.27 -7.25 -12.38
N PRO A 245 20.55 -7.15 -12.00
CA PRO A 245 21.30 -5.90 -12.04
C PRO A 245 21.37 -5.22 -13.41
N ARG A 246 21.34 -6.01 -14.50
CA ARG A 246 21.37 -5.51 -15.88
C ARG A 246 20.20 -4.59 -16.25
N TYR A 247 19.05 -4.74 -15.59
CA TYR A 247 17.88 -3.88 -15.79
C TYR A 247 17.79 -2.76 -14.74
N GLY A 248 18.83 -2.57 -13.94
CA GLY A 248 18.81 -1.64 -12.81
C GLY A 248 18.67 -0.17 -13.19
N ASN A 249 18.78 0.18 -14.48
CA ASN A 249 18.56 1.55 -14.96
C ASN A 249 17.12 1.79 -15.42
N MET A 250 16.24 0.79 -15.34
CA MET A 250 14.86 0.92 -15.79
C MET A 250 13.91 1.23 -14.64
N TRP A 251 12.93 2.06 -14.94
CA TRP A 251 11.81 2.36 -14.06
C TRP A 251 10.76 1.28 -14.20
N ARG A 252 10.08 0.94 -13.10
CA ARG A 252 9.00 -0.05 -13.10
C ARG A 252 7.68 0.67 -13.32
N LEU A 253 6.88 0.24 -14.29
CA LEU A 253 5.54 0.80 -14.47
C LEU A 253 4.66 0.49 -13.26
N SER A 254 3.92 1.49 -12.78
CA SER A 254 3.04 1.39 -11.63
C SER A 254 1.68 0.85 -12.06
N GLN A 255 1.37 -0.39 -11.70
CA GLN A 255 0.08 -1.04 -11.99
C GLN A 255 -0.85 -1.09 -10.77
N ARG A 256 -0.27 -1.00 -9.57
CA ARG A 256 -0.94 -1.25 -8.30
C ARG A 256 -2.22 -0.44 -8.12
N GLY A 257 -2.19 0.86 -8.43
CA GLY A 257 -3.37 1.71 -8.28
C GLY A 257 -4.54 1.31 -9.17
N ALA A 258 -4.26 0.87 -10.41
CA ALA A 258 -5.29 0.37 -11.32
C ALA A 258 -5.82 -1.00 -10.88
N GLU A 259 -4.93 -1.88 -10.42
CA GLU A 259 -5.29 -3.22 -9.91
C GLU A 259 -6.20 -3.14 -8.69
N THR A 260 -5.86 -2.31 -7.69
CA THR A 260 -6.66 -2.17 -6.47
C THR A 260 -7.99 -1.46 -6.75
N ALA A 261 -8.00 -0.45 -7.62
CA ALA A 261 -9.25 0.19 -8.05
C ALA A 261 -10.18 -0.78 -8.79
N ALA A 262 -9.64 -1.62 -9.66
CA ALA A 262 -10.41 -2.64 -10.37
C ALA A 262 -10.95 -3.73 -9.43
N LEU A 263 -10.17 -4.13 -8.43
CA LEU A 263 -10.61 -5.06 -7.39
C LEU A 263 -11.77 -4.47 -6.57
N MET A 264 -11.57 -3.29 -5.97
CA MET A 264 -12.59 -2.63 -5.16
C MET A 264 -13.86 -2.33 -5.96
N GLY A 265 -13.72 -1.94 -7.23
CA GLY A 265 -14.86 -1.67 -8.10
C GLY A 265 -15.70 -2.92 -8.40
N ARG A 266 -15.09 -4.11 -8.41
CA ARG A 266 -15.82 -5.38 -8.57
C ARG A 266 -16.51 -5.78 -7.27
N ASP A 267 -15.80 -5.76 -6.15
CA ASP A 267 -16.35 -6.12 -4.84
C ASP A 267 -17.52 -5.20 -4.43
N GLN A 268 -17.50 -3.93 -4.82
CA GLN A 268 -18.61 -3.01 -4.58
C GLN A 268 -19.85 -3.33 -5.42
N HIS A 269 -19.71 -4.01 -6.56
CA HIS A 269 -20.82 -4.30 -7.46
C HIS A 269 -21.66 -5.49 -6.98
N ASP A 270 -21.02 -6.51 -6.41
CA ASP A 270 -21.67 -7.73 -5.92
C ASP A 270 -21.65 -7.88 -4.38
N SER A 271 -21.08 -6.90 -3.66
CA SER A 271 -20.93 -6.86 -2.21
C SER A 271 -19.98 -7.91 -1.61
N GLY A 272 -19.11 -8.52 -2.42
CA GLY A 272 -18.11 -9.51 -1.99
C GLY A 272 -18.70 -10.86 -1.61
#